data_AF-A0A8H5JC94-F1
#
_entry.id   AF-A0A8H5JC94-F1
#
_cell.length_a   1.000
_cell.length_b   1.000
_cell.length_c   1.000
_cell.angle_alpha   90.00
_cell.angle_beta   90.00
_cell.angle_gamma   90.00
#
_symmetry.space_group_name_H-M   'P 1'
#
loop_
_entity.id
_entity.type
_entity.pdbx_description
1 polymer ?
#
loop_
_entity_poly.entity_id
_entity_poly.type
_entity_poly.pdbx_seq_one_letter_code
_entity_poly.pdbx_strand_id
1 'polypeptide(L)'
;MQPLAERRRGLGPIKQRERWTPPAIVPKIDDAGSASEGSQSVTPPALTPAGDLQLSAGLPADMSFDVLPVESELASASPTSFPDIPPEDMINPIALPQYPHDASSQLILYPTPSFDILSLFPSFSFTNPTEPAPSIGSDDVQAMTFHSTVLAPMKSTRKAALSAHSIFLNFAVQNPMALHFLLAFSHSELAIHHGFSHRPPLESYLHFRNGSQLLSQALVTLSPTNHVAMMLSFLYLYMFWMRRDPLEVERLRELSTSILAYVTTFSLDEVCANSSGSTGTSEPVTLSRILTYIYDRDVFCGFFGCGAAFAAYVSQKHETRQRIWLLSRMPILPDQTETWFSQSELAVLGKWVEIRSKLDKIREEQNFLFTLSRDCAQHSTKPPLMALVAVTIFHALEIYLYRSRDTFFGETPVPADIERALQELVSAAYHTIPVGPVQLLERFQWALLIGGIETHDPVYRDWISASISDPVIKGVYNLVVSAKTLSAKGISMEAVRELVSKQTRPYHHN
;
A
#
# COMPACT_ATOMS: atom_id res chain seq x y z
N MET A 1 6.59 -41.67 11.74
CA MET A 1 7.10 -40.31 12.05
C MET A 1 6.43 -39.86 13.35
N GLN A 2 7.20 -39.46 14.36
CA GLN A 2 6.65 -39.01 15.65
C GLN A 2 6.16 -37.55 15.61
N PRO A 3 5.19 -37.15 16.46
CA PRO A 3 4.66 -35.79 16.52
C PRO A 3 5.69 -34.74 16.98
N LEU A 4 5.57 -33.52 16.45
CA LEU A 4 6.44 -32.36 16.72
C LEU A 4 6.56 -31.97 18.22
N ALA A 5 5.58 -32.35 19.05
CA ALA A 5 5.58 -32.06 20.48
C ALA A 5 6.69 -32.81 21.27
N GLU A 6 7.18 -33.94 20.76
CA GLU A 6 8.18 -34.77 21.46
C GLU A 6 9.63 -34.32 21.18
N ARG A 7 9.89 -33.55 20.12
CA ARG A 7 11.24 -33.10 19.75
C ARG A 7 11.80 -31.97 20.62
N ARG A 8 10.98 -31.27 21.41
CA ARG A 8 11.40 -30.11 22.23
C ARG A 8 11.79 -30.46 23.68
N ARG A 9 11.70 -31.73 24.10
CA ARG A 9 12.14 -32.13 25.44
C ARG A 9 13.60 -32.57 25.38
N GLY A 10 14.50 -31.71 25.85
CA GLY A 10 15.90 -32.08 26.07
C GLY A 10 16.01 -33.31 26.97
N LEU A 11 17.04 -34.12 26.72
CA LEU A 11 17.37 -35.33 27.48
C LEU A 11 17.79 -34.95 28.91
N GLY A 12 16.82 -34.91 29.82
CA GLY A 12 17.03 -34.74 31.25
C GLY A 12 16.03 -35.60 32.03
N PRO A 13 16.39 -36.11 33.23
CA PRO A 13 15.51 -37.01 33.97
C PRO A 13 14.22 -36.30 34.42
N ILE A 14 13.08 -36.92 34.13
CA ILE A 14 11.74 -36.45 34.50
C ILE A 14 11.61 -36.54 36.03
N LYS A 15 11.66 -35.40 36.73
CA LYS A 15 11.25 -35.34 38.14
C LYS A 15 9.72 -35.34 38.21
N GLN A 16 9.15 -36.39 38.80
CA GLN A 16 7.72 -36.48 39.09
C GLN A 16 7.30 -35.31 40.01
N ARG A 17 6.24 -34.59 39.64
CA ARG A 17 5.63 -33.52 40.44
C ARG A 17 4.32 -34.03 41.03
N GLU A 18 4.37 -34.73 42.16
CA GLU A 18 3.14 -35.13 42.88
C GLU A 18 2.79 -34.23 44.09
N ARG A 19 3.57 -33.20 44.40
CA ARG A 19 3.26 -32.29 45.52
C ARG A 19 3.69 -30.85 45.26
N TRP A 20 3.02 -30.18 44.34
CA TRP A 20 3.14 -28.73 44.23
C TRP A 20 1.76 -28.08 44.14
N THR A 21 1.41 -27.30 45.16
CA THR A 21 0.25 -26.40 45.16
C THR A 21 0.78 -24.96 45.17
N PRO A 22 0.29 -24.09 44.26
CA PRO A 22 0.67 -22.69 44.26
C PRO A 22 0.07 -21.95 45.47
N PRO A 23 0.78 -20.98 46.07
CA PRO A 23 0.21 -20.10 47.08
C PRO A 23 -0.79 -19.09 46.47
N ALA A 24 -1.80 -18.71 47.25
CA ALA A 24 -2.80 -17.72 46.84
C ALA A 24 -2.18 -16.32 46.73
N ILE A 25 -2.50 -15.63 45.62
CA ILE A 25 -2.01 -14.28 45.32
C ILE A 25 -2.84 -13.27 46.11
N VAL A 26 -2.20 -12.44 46.92
CA VAL A 26 -2.83 -11.35 47.69
C VAL A 26 -2.15 -10.02 47.32
N PRO A 27 -2.88 -8.88 47.22
CA PRO A 27 -2.31 -7.60 46.79
C PRO A 27 -1.25 -7.06 47.75
N LYS A 28 -0.19 -6.47 47.19
CA LYS A 28 0.92 -5.82 47.90
C LYS A 28 0.50 -4.40 48.30
N ILE A 29 0.58 -4.06 49.58
CA ILE A 29 0.49 -2.68 50.07
C ILE A 29 1.91 -2.24 50.40
N ASP A 30 2.32 -1.10 49.85
CA ASP A 30 3.66 -0.53 50.01
C ASP A 30 3.93 -0.03 51.43
N ASP A 31 5.16 -0.27 51.88
CA ASP A 31 5.71 0.09 53.20
C ASP A 31 5.80 1.60 53.42
N ALA A 32 5.33 2.07 54.57
CA ALA A 32 5.92 3.20 55.27
C ALA A 32 5.63 3.16 56.79
N GLY A 33 6.61 2.72 57.57
CA GLY A 33 7.10 3.45 58.73
C GLY A 33 6.33 3.38 60.08
N SER A 34 7.08 2.91 61.08
CA SER A 34 7.06 3.32 62.50
C SER A 34 5.84 2.98 63.39
N ALA A 35 6.06 1.96 64.21
CA ALA A 35 6.10 1.98 65.68
C ALA A 35 5.07 2.78 66.51
N SER A 36 4.55 2.05 67.50
CA SER A 36 4.17 2.47 68.86
C SER A 36 2.67 2.61 69.17
N GLU A 37 2.19 1.57 69.87
CA GLU A 37 1.38 1.57 71.10
C GLU A 37 0.16 2.51 71.24
N GLY A 38 -0.96 1.92 71.67
CA GLY A 38 -1.80 2.56 72.69
C GLY A 38 -3.31 2.65 72.40
N SER A 39 -4.03 1.63 72.89
CA SER A 39 -5.34 1.74 73.54
C SER A 39 -6.60 2.24 72.80
N GLN A 40 -7.52 1.27 72.69
CA GLN A 40 -8.99 1.32 72.70
C GLN A 40 -9.67 2.67 73.06
N SER A 41 -10.74 3.02 72.30
CA SER A 41 -12.06 3.34 72.88
C SER A 41 -13.13 3.70 71.81
N VAL A 42 -14.12 2.80 71.71
CA VAL A 42 -15.58 3.06 71.66
C VAL A 42 -16.26 3.55 70.36
N THR A 43 -17.31 2.80 70.04
CA THR A 43 -18.29 2.76 68.95
C THR A 43 -19.47 3.77 69.13
N PRO A 44 -20.51 3.83 68.25
CA PRO A 44 -20.81 4.90 67.28
C PRO A 44 -22.10 5.71 67.63
N PRO A 45 -22.72 6.49 66.72
CA PRO A 45 -23.90 5.95 66.01
C PRO A 45 -24.23 6.51 64.60
N ALA A 46 -24.69 5.59 63.73
CA ALA A 46 -25.97 5.56 63.00
C ALA A 46 -26.39 6.59 61.89
N LEU A 47 -26.75 5.98 60.73
CA LEU A 47 -27.91 6.23 59.82
C LEU A 47 -27.77 7.11 58.54
N THR A 48 -27.63 6.39 57.40
CA THR A 48 -28.35 6.40 56.08
C THR A 48 -29.57 7.31 55.84
N PRO A 49 -30.19 7.41 54.62
CA PRO A 49 -29.81 6.97 53.24
C PRO A 49 -30.16 7.98 52.09
N ALA A 50 -29.80 7.62 50.84
CA ALA A 50 -30.59 7.71 49.58
C ALA A 50 -29.62 7.90 48.38
N GLY A 51 -29.75 7.26 47.21
CA GLY A 51 -30.71 6.33 46.64
C GLY A 51 -30.16 5.83 45.29
N ASP A 52 -30.60 4.65 44.89
CA ASP A 52 -30.21 3.91 43.68
C ASP A 52 -30.45 4.68 42.38
N LEU A 53 -29.65 4.37 41.34
CA LEU A 53 -30.14 4.05 39.98
C LEU A 53 -29.04 3.32 39.17
N GLN A 54 -29.33 2.07 38.82
CA GLN A 54 -28.56 1.17 37.95
C GLN A 54 -28.71 1.56 36.46
N LEU A 55 -27.66 1.32 35.67
CA LEU A 55 -27.78 0.95 34.25
C LEU A 55 -26.74 -0.14 33.92
N SER A 56 -27.27 -1.27 33.48
CA SER A 56 -26.59 -2.55 33.29
C SER A 56 -25.87 -2.64 31.94
N ALA A 57 -24.74 -3.33 31.96
CA ALA A 57 -23.99 -3.80 30.80
C ALA A 57 -24.66 -5.01 30.13
N GLY A 58 -24.39 -5.20 28.83
CA GLY A 58 -24.73 -6.43 28.11
C GLY A 58 -24.32 -6.40 26.64
N LEU A 59 -23.11 -6.87 26.34
CA LEU A 59 -22.73 -7.43 25.03
C LEU A 59 -23.35 -8.83 24.88
N PRO A 60 -23.50 -9.31 23.64
CA PRO A 60 -23.06 -10.69 23.39
C PRO A 60 -22.21 -10.84 22.13
N ALA A 61 -21.28 -11.79 22.24
CA ALA A 61 -20.50 -12.39 21.18
C ALA A 61 -21.23 -13.61 20.58
N ASP A 62 -20.59 -14.23 19.57
CA ASP A 62 -20.90 -15.48 18.85
C ASP A 62 -21.86 -15.44 17.65
N MET A 63 -21.27 -15.62 16.46
CA MET A 63 -21.89 -16.28 15.31
C MET A 63 -20.84 -17.22 14.68
N SER A 64 -20.81 -18.46 15.18
CA SER A 64 -20.27 -19.62 14.46
C SER A 64 -21.29 -20.04 13.40
N PHE A 65 -20.84 -20.50 12.23
CA PHE A 65 -21.70 -21.24 11.31
C PHE A 65 -21.02 -22.52 10.84
N ASP A 66 -21.70 -23.63 11.14
CA ASP A 66 -21.33 -24.99 10.82
C ASP A 66 -21.49 -25.30 9.31
N VAL A 67 -20.56 -26.11 8.84
CA VAL A 67 -20.53 -26.76 7.52
C VAL A 67 -21.34 -28.05 7.58
N LEU A 68 -22.28 -28.27 6.65
CA LEU A 68 -22.79 -29.61 6.31
C LEU A 68 -23.15 -29.71 4.79
N PRO A 69 -23.19 -30.94 4.22
CA PRO A 69 -22.57 -31.24 2.94
C PRO A 69 -23.51 -31.41 1.73
N VAL A 70 -22.87 -31.50 0.56
CA VAL A 70 -23.37 -31.76 -0.79
C VAL A 70 -24.09 -33.11 -0.91
N GLU A 71 -25.27 -33.12 -1.53
CA GLU A 71 -25.79 -34.25 -2.31
C GLU A 71 -26.30 -33.76 -3.67
N SER A 72 -26.09 -34.61 -4.69
CA SER A 72 -26.28 -34.37 -6.11
C SER A 72 -27.31 -35.37 -6.63
N GLU A 73 -28.41 -34.92 -7.23
CA GLU A 73 -29.19 -35.74 -8.16
C GLU A 73 -29.74 -34.91 -9.33
N LEU A 74 -29.55 -35.45 -10.54
CA LEU A 74 -30.13 -34.99 -11.80
C LEU A 74 -31.64 -35.26 -11.85
N ALA A 75 -32.45 -34.32 -12.36
CA ALA A 75 -33.55 -34.62 -13.29
C ALA A 75 -34.16 -33.34 -13.91
N SER A 76 -34.67 -33.52 -15.12
CA SER A 76 -35.14 -32.60 -16.15
C SER A 76 -36.53 -31.95 -15.96
N ALA A 77 -36.74 -30.84 -16.70
CA ALA A 77 -37.96 -30.37 -17.40
C ALA A 77 -38.60 -29.03 -16.91
N SER A 78 -38.77 -28.13 -17.89
CA SER A 78 -39.33 -26.75 -17.89
C SER A 78 -40.85 -26.67 -17.60
N PRO A 79 -41.53 -25.51 -17.77
CA PRO A 79 -41.28 -24.12 -17.32
C PRO A 79 -42.46 -23.59 -16.45
N THR A 80 -42.23 -22.68 -15.51
CA THR A 80 -43.34 -22.03 -14.77
C THR A 80 -43.13 -20.52 -14.58
N SER A 81 -43.95 -19.77 -15.33
CA SER A 81 -44.64 -18.51 -15.02
C SER A 81 -44.03 -17.54 -13.99
N PHE A 82 -43.72 -16.34 -14.49
CA PHE A 82 -43.53 -15.09 -13.75
C PHE A 82 -44.77 -14.71 -12.91
N PRO A 83 -44.58 -14.03 -11.76
CA PRO A 83 -45.58 -13.13 -11.19
C PRO A 83 -45.31 -11.67 -11.58
N ASP A 84 -46.38 -10.98 -11.95
CA ASP A 84 -46.48 -9.61 -12.44
C ASP A 84 -45.99 -8.51 -11.46
N ILE A 85 -45.44 -7.46 -12.07
CA ILE A 85 -45.02 -6.19 -11.46
C ILE A 85 -46.26 -5.28 -11.28
N PRO A 86 -46.50 -4.65 -10.12
CA PRO A 86 -47.48 -3.58 -9.98
C PRO A 86 -46.91 -2.22 -10.45
N PRO A 87 -47.77 -1.29 -10.93
CA PRO A 87 -47.36 -0.14 -11.72
C PRO A 87 -46.79 1.01 -10.90
N GLU A 88 -45.96 1.79 -11.61
CA GLU A 88 -45.34 3.06 -11.23
C GLU A 88 -46.35 4.05 -10.66
N ASP A 89 -46.12 4.50 -9.42
CA ASP A 89 -46.15 5.92 -9.06
C ASP A 89 -45.63 6.09 -7.62
N MET A 90 -44.88 7.18 -7.40
CA MET A 90 -44.23 7.64 -6.16
C MET A 90 -42.78 7.21 -5.90
N ILE A 91 -41.87 7.63 -6.77
CA ILE A 91 -40.51 8.00 -6.33
C ILE A 91 -40.17 9.38 -6.92
N ASN A 92 -40.10 10.39 -6.05
CA ASN A 92 -39.68 11.76 -6.40
C ASN A 92 -38.22 11.76 -6.92
N PRO A 93 -37.95 12.24 -8.14
CA PRO A 93 -36.58 12.42 -8.61
C PRO A 93 -35.97 13.71 -8.05
N ILE A 94 -34.76 13.58 -7.50
CA ILE A 94 -33.88 14.69 -7.12
C ILE A 94 -33.56 15.50 -8.40
N ALA A 95 -33.91 16.79 -8.38
CA ALA A 95 -33.73 17.69 -9.52
C ALA A 95 -32.25 17.90 -9.89
N LEU A 96 -31.90 17.62 -11.14
CA LEU A 96 -30.66 18.07 -11.79
C LEU A 96 -30.87 19.48 -12.37
N PRO A 97 -29.90 20.41 -12.28
CA PRO A 97 -30.02 21.72 -12.91
C PRO A 97 -29.98 21.61 -14.44
N GLN A 98 -31.03 22.08 -15.12
CA GLN A 98 -31.05 22.28 -16.56
C GLN A 98 -30.22 23.51 -16.94
N TYR A 99 -29.24 23.33 -17.82
CA TYR A 99 -28.58 24.45 -18.52
C TYR A 99 -29.35 24.80 -19.81
N PRO A 100 -29.46 26.08 -20.18
CA PRO A 100 -30.18 26.49 -21.38
C PRO A 100 -29.41 26.10 -22.64
N HIS A 101 -30.09 25.36 -23.52
CA HIS A 101 -29.74 25.23 -24.93
C HIS A 101 -29.98 26.58 -25.61
N ASP A 102 -28.93 27.18 -26.19
CA ASP A 102 -28.99 27.90 -27.47
C ASP A 102 -27.60 28.45 -27.85
N ALA A 103 -27.02 27.89 -28.92
CA ALA A 103 -26.16 28.59 -29.88
C ALA A 103 -25.75 27.60 -31.00
N SER A 104 -26.50 27.62 -32.09
CA SER A 104 -26.14 26.98 -33.36
C SER A 104 -24.82 27.57 -33.88
N SER A 105 -23.71 26.86 -33.67
CA SER A 105 -22.43 27.13 -34.32
C SER A 105 -22.11 25.97 -35.24
N GLN A 106 -22.24 26.18 -36.55
CA GLN A 106 -21.80 25.24 -37.58
C GLN A 106 -20.27 25.09 -37.46
N LEU A 107 -19.82 23.97 -36.90
CA LEU A 107 -18.42 23.58 -36.84
C LEU A 107 -17.99 23.15 -38.25
N ILE A 108 -17.16 23.98 -38.88
CA ILE A 108 -16.40 23.62 -40.08
C ILE A 108 -15.42 22.51 -39.66
N LEU A 109 -15.71 21.27 -40.08
CA LEU A 109 -14.80 20.13 -39.95
C LEU A 109 -13.60 20.33 -40.89
N TYR A 110 -12.46 20.73 -40.33
CA TYR A 110 -11.18 20.50 -40.98
C TYR A 110 -10.76 19.05 -40.73
N PRO A 111 -10.31 18.30 -41.75
CA PRO A 111 -9.78 16.96 -41.54
C PRO A 111 -8.50 17.05 -40.72
N THR A 112 -8.55 16.60 -39.47
CA THR A 112 -7.35 16.38 -38.67
C THR A 112 -6.60 15.19 -39.26
N PRO A 113 -5.27 15.27 -39.46
CA PRO A 113 -4.49 14.12 -39.89
C PRO A 113 -4.61 13.01 -38.84
N SER A 114 -4.98 11.81 -39.27
CA SER A 114 -5.01 10.60 -38.44
C SER A 114 -3.59 10.20 -38.07
N PHE A 115 -3.16 10.51 -36.85
CA PHE A 115 -1.89 10.07 -36.29
C PHE A 115 -2.05 8.71 -35.61
N ASP A 116 -1.50 7.62 -36.18
CA ASP A 116 -1.51 6.31 -35.51
C ASP A 116 -0.57 6.31 -34.30
N ILE A 117 -1.15 6.46 -33.10
CA ILE A 117 -0.41 6.48 -31.84
C ILE A 117 0.19 5.09 -31.52
N LEU A 118 -0.30 3.99 -32.12
CA LEU A 118 0.33 2.68 -31.91
C LEU A 118 1.80 2.66 -32.38
N SER A 119 2.16 3.51 -33.33
CA SER A 119 3.54 3.68 -33.78
C SER A 119 4.45 4.40 -32.76
N LEU A 120 3.85 5.13 -31.80
CA LEU A 120 4.55 5.85 -30.74
C LEU A 120 4.77 5.00 -29.49
N PHE A 121 3.98 3.95 -29.31
CA PHE A 121 4.17 3.03 -28.20
C PHE A 121 5.17 1.94 -28.57
N PRO A 122 6.27 1.76 -27.81
CA PRO A 122 7.01 0.51 -27.89
C PRO A 122 6.01 -0.60 -27.64
N SER A 123 6.06 -1.67 -28.44
CA SER A 123 5.06 -2.73 -28.56
C SER A 123 4.59 -3.28 -27.20
N PHE A 124 3.69 -2.57 -26.52
CA PHE A 124 3.19 -2.96 -25.22
C PHE A 124 2.27 -4.14 -25.47
N SER A 125 2.79 -5.34 -25.28
CA SER A 125 2.00 -6.53 -25.52
C SER A 125 1.15 -6.75 -24.27
N PHE A 126 -0.15 -6.50 -24.37
CA PHE A 126 -1.11 -6.87 -23.33
C PHE A 126 -1.32 -8.40 -23.29
N THR A 127 -0.25 -9.20 -23.30
CA THR A 127 -0.41 -10.64 -23.12
C THR A 127 -1.07 -10.85 -21.78
N ASN A 128 -2.06 -11.74 -21.77
CA ASN A 128 -2.69 -12.14 -20.54
C ASN A 128 -1.62 -12.61 -19.54
N PRO A 129 -1.80 -12.36 -18.24
CA PRO A 129 -0.96 -12.98 -17.23
C PRO A 129 -1.01 -14.50 -17.36
N THR A 130 -0.06 -15.20 -16.73
CA THR A 130 -0.05 -16.67 -16.63
C THR A 130 -1.40 -17.20 -16.11
N GLU A 131 -1.68 -18.49 -16.32
CA GLU A 131 -2.96 -19.12 -15.99
C GLU A 131 -3.56 -18.65 -14.66
N PRO A 132 -4.86 -18.28 -14.64
CA PRO A 132 -5.49 -17.71 -13.46
C PRO A 132 -5.52 -18.70 -12.30
N ALA A 133 -5.57 -18.19 -11.08
CA ALA A 133 -6.00 -18.97 -9.93
C ALA A 133 -7.49 -19.32 -10.07
N PRO A 134 -7.97 -20.37 -9.36
CA PRO A 134 -9.39 -20.64 -9.27
C PRO A 134 -10.18 -19.40 -8.87
N SER A 135 -11.43 -19.32 -9.32
CA SER A 135 -12.39 -18.31 -8.87
C SER A 135 -12.51 -18.36 -7.36
N ILE A 136 -12.55 -17.18 -6.74
CA ILE A 136 -12.81 -17.04 -5.30
C ILE A 136 -14.29 -16.76 -5.01
N GLY A 137 -15.12 -16.67 -6.06
CA GLY A 137 -16.56 -16.47 -5.97
C GLY A 137 -16.96 -15.04 -5.59
N SER A 138 -16.04 -14.08 -5.74
CA SER A 138 -16.33 -12.68 -5.43
C SER A 138 -16.99 -11.95 -6.60
N ASP A 139 -17.92 -11.05 -6.30
CA ASP A 139 -18.53 -10.17 -7.31
C ASP A 139 -17.86 -8.78 -7.36
N ASP A 140 -18.22 -7.98 -8.36
CA ASP A 140 -17.66 -6.65 -8.57
C ASP A 140 -18.05 -5.66 -7.47
N VAL A 141 -19.21 -5.83 -6.84
CA VAL A 141 -19.66 -5.00 -5.73
C VAL A 141 -18.77 -5.25 -4.51
N GLN A 142 -18.43 -6.50 -4.22
CA GLN A 142 -17.50 -6.88 -3.17
C GLN A 142 -16.10 -6.33 -3.44
N ALA A 143 -15.58 -6.44 -4.67
CA ALA A 143 -14.27 -5.88 -5.02
C ALA A 143 -14.22 -4.34 -4.90
N MET A 144 -15.26 -3.63 -5.35
CA MET A 144 -15.35 -2.17 -5.19
C MET A 144 -15.54 -1.75 -3.73
N THR A 145 -16.34 -2.49 -2.96
CA THR A 145 -16.54 -2.25 -1.53
C THR A 145 -15.23 -2.43 -0.78
N PHE A 146 -14.49 -3.50 -1.08
CA PHE A 146 -13.15 -3.72 -0.54
C PHE A 146 -12.19 -2.58 -0.91
N HIS A 147 -12.18 -2.13 -2.17
CA HIS A 147 -11.34 -1.01 -2.61
C HIS A 147 -11.61 0.26 -1.80
N SER A 148 -12.89 0.61 -1.63
CA SER A 148 -13.29 1.86 -0.99
C SER A 148 -13.17 1.83 0.54
N THR A 149 -13.44 0.69 1.17
CA THR A 149 -13.51 0.57 2.64
C THR A 149 -12.24 0.05 3.29
N VAL A 150 -11.40 -0.70 2.56
CA VAL A 150 -10.15 -1.27 3.06
C VAL A 150 -8.95 -0.59 2.40
N LEU A 151 -8.77 -0.74 1.08
CA LEU A 151 -7.56 -0.25 0.39
C LEU A 151 -7.40 1.26 0.46
N ALA A 152 -8.45 2.02 0.14
CA ALA A 152 -8.39 3.47 0.07
C ALA A 152 -7.99 4.13 1.41
N PRO A 153 -8.60 3.81 2.56
CA PRO A 153 -8.15 4.30 3.86
C PRO A 153 -6.72 3.87 4.19
N MET A 154 -6.32 2.66 3.82
CA MET A 154 -4.96 2.16 4.08
C MET A 154 -3.86 2.87 3.30
N LYS A 155 -4.17 3.60 2.24
CA LYS A 155 -3.18 4.32 1.42
C LYS A 155 -3.15 5.82 1.75
N SER A 156 -3.72 6.23 2.89
CA SER A 156 -3.86 7.63 3.31
C SER A 156 -3.74 7.79 4.82
N THR A 157 -3.17 8.91 5.27
CA THR A 157 -3.22 9.36 6.67
C THR A 157 -4.47 10.19 6.97
N ARG A 158 -5.33 10.41 5.98
CA ARG A 158 -6.55 11.23 6.05
C ARG A 158 -7.81 10.37 6.12
N LYS A 159 -8.95 11.02 6.33
CA LYS A 159 -10.28 10.38 6.19
C LYS A 159 -10.38 9.65 4.85
N ALA A 160 -10.90 8.42 4.86
CA ALA A 160 -10.96 7.54 3.71
C ALA A 160 -11.55 8.21 2.46
N ALA A 161 -12.69 8.90 2.61
CA ALA A 161 -13.38 9.59 1.52
C ALA A 161 -12.55 10.69 0.82
N LEU A 162 -11.53 11.22 1.48
CA LEU A 162 -10.61 12.23 0.93
C LEU A 162 -9.28 11.62 0.47
N SER A 163 -9.15 10.30 0.49
CA SER A 163 -7.97 9.61 -0.02
C SER A 163 -7.88 9.72 -1.53
N ALA A 164 -6.67 9.70 -2.07
CA ALA A 164 -6.46 9.69 -3.52
C ALA A 164 -7.15 8.49 -4.17
N HIS A 165 -7.12 7.31 -3.54
CA HIS A 165 -7.75 6.10 -4.04
C HIS A 165 -9.28 6.20 -4.11
N SER A 166 -9.93 6.88 -3.14
CA SER A 166 -11.36 7.16 -3.24
C SER A 166 -11.69 8.12 -4.37
N ILE A 167 -10.86 9.14 -4.60
CA ILE A 167 -11.01 10.05 -5.75
C ILE A 167 -10.82 9.28 -7.06
N PHE A 168 -9.79 8.43 -7.16
CA PHE A 168 -9.51 7.62 -8.34
C PHE A 168 -10.65 6.66 -8.66
N LEU A 169 -11.26 6.04 -7.64
CA LEU A 169 -12.45 5.20 -7.80
C LEU A 169 -13.58 5.97 -8.49
N ASN A 170 -13.88 7.20 -8.05
CA ASN A 170 -14.96 8.02 -8.63
C ASN A 170 -14.74 8.35 -10.11
N PHE A 171 -13.49 8.50 -10.55
CA PHE A 171 -13.16 8.68 -11.97
C PHE A 171 -13.16 7.36 -12.73
N ALA A 172 -12.66 6.29 -12.13
CA ALA A 172 -12.59 4.97 -12.77
C ALA A 172 -13.99 4.42 -13.08
N VAL A 173 -14.97 4.56 -12.19
CA VAL A 173 -16.36 4.08 -12.42
C VAL A 173 -17.05 4.77 -13.60
N GLN A 174 -16.57 5.94 -14.04
CA GLN A 174 -17.11 6.67 -15.19
C GLN A 174 -16.51 6.21 -16.52
N ASN A 175 -15.49 5.35 -16.50
CA ASN A 175 -14.80 4.90 -17.71
C ASN A 175 -14.61 3.37 -17.71
N PRO A 176 -15.22 2.62 -18.65
CA PRO A 176 -15.18 1.15 -18.64
C PRO A 176 -13.78 0.54 -18.63
N MET A 177 -12.81 1.15 -19.32
CA MET A 177 -11.43 0.67 -19.37
C MET A 177 -10.72 0.86 -18.03
N ALA A 178 -10.82 2.05 -17.43
CA ALA A 178 -10.26 2.31 -16.11
C ALA A 178 -10.93 1.45 -15.02
N LEU A 179 -12.26 1.28 -15.09
CA LEU A 179 -13.02 0.42 -14.19
C LEU A 179 -12.56 -1.04 -14.26
N HIS A 180 -12.38 -1.60 -15.45
CA HIS A 180 -11.89 -2.96 -15.59
C HIS A 180 -10.50 -3.15 -14.97
N PHE A 181 -9.56 -2.24 -15.17
CA PHE A 181 -8.25 -2.36 -14.49
C PHE A 181 -8.34 -2.16 -12.98
N LEU A 182 -9.22 -1.28 -12.49
CA LEU A 182 -9.50 -1.12 -11.06
C LEU A 182 -10.05 -2.42 -10.47
N LEU A 183 -11.02 -3.05 -11.13
CA LEU A 183 -11.62 -4.32 -10.69
C LEU A 183 -10.61 -5.46 -10.74
N ALA A 184 -9.81 -5.54 -11.81
CA ALA A 184 -8.71 -6.50 -11.92
C ALA A 184 -7.77 -6.39 -10.71
N PHE A 185 -7.33 -5.17 -10.39
CA PHE A 185 -6.50 -4.92 -9.22
C PHE A 185 -7.23 -5.25 -7.91
N SER A 186 -8.48 -4.83 -7.75
CA SER A 186 -9.21 -4.96 -6.48
C SER A 186 -9.56 -6.41 -6.15
N HIS A 187 -9.95 -7.23 -7.14
CA HIS A 187 -10.12 -8.68 -6.96
C HIS A 187 -8.82 -9.37 -6.59
N SER A 188 -7.69 -8.97 -7.19
CA SER A 188 -6.36 -9.48 -6.81
C SER A 188 -6.00 -9.15 -5.36
N GLU A 189 -6.19 -7.89 -4.94
CA GLU A 189 -5.89 -7.48 -3.57
C GLU A 189 -6.82 -8.13 -2.55
N LEU A 190 -8.10 -8.33 -2.90
CA LEU A 190 -9.07 -9.05 -2.07
C LEU A 190 -8.61 -10.50 -1.84
N ALA A 191 -8.14 -11.18 -2.90
CA ALA A 191 -7.61 -12.53 -2.81
C ALA A 191 -6.39 -12.61 -1.88
N ILE A 192 -5.47 -11.63 -1.98
CA ILE A 192 -4.29 -11.53 -1.13
C ILE A 192 -4.70 -11.24 0.32
N HIS A 193 -5.66 -10.34 0.54
CA HIS A 193 -6.13 -9.96 1.86
C HIS A 193 -6.66 -11.17 2.65
N HIS A 194 -7.40 -12.05 1.97
CA HIS A 194 -7.94 -13.28 2.56
C HIS A 194 -6.98 -14.48 2.52
N GLY A 195 -5.77 -14.31 1.97
CA GLY A 195 -4.74 -15.36 1.94
C GLY A 195 -5.03 -16.48 0.93
N PHE A 196 -5.87 -16.24 -0.09
CA PHE A 196 -6.22 -17.26 -1.08
C PHE A 196 -5.07 -17.54 -2.06
N SER A 197 -4.58 -16.51 -2.75
CA SER A 197 -3.51 -16.65 -3.73
C SER A 197 -2.83 -15.32 -4.03
N HIS A 198 -1.54 -15.39 -4.36
CA HIS A 198 -0.81 -14.29 -5.00
C HIS A 198 -1.00 -14.28 -6.53
N ARG A 199 -1.47 -15.37 -7.13
CA ARG A 199 -1.88 -15.41 -8.54
C ARG A 199 -3.23 -14.70 -8.71
N PRO A 200 -3.49 -14.04 -9.86
CA PRO A 200 -4.75 -13.34 -10.04
C PRO A 200 -5.89 -14.35 -10.09
N PRO A 201 -6.97 -14.18 -9.29
CA PRO A 201 -8.15 -15.04 -9.38
C PRO A 201 -8.85 -14.85 -10.74
N LEU A 202 -9.75 -15.78 -11.09
CA LEU A 202 -10.42 -15.77 -12.40
C LEU A 202 -11.12 -14.44 -12.70
N GLU A 203 -11.80 -13.86 -11.71
CA GLU A 203 -12.50 -12.58 -11.81
C GLU A 203 -11.53 -11.45 -12.16
N SER A 204 -10.40 -11.39 -11.46
CA SER A 204 -9.31 -10.44 -11.72
C SER A 204 -8.76 -10.60 -13.14
N TYR A 205 -8.54 -11.84 -13.58
CA TYR A 205 -8.05 -12.18 -14.91
C TYR A 205 -9.01 -11.72 -16.02
N LEU A 206 -10.32 -11.98 -15.86
CA LEU A 206 -11.33 -11.59 -16.85
C LEU A 206 -11.41 -10.08 -17.02
N HIS A 207 -11.39 -9.32 -15.92
CA HIS A 207 -11.34 -7.86 -15.99
C HIS A 207 -10.06 -7.33 -16.60
N PHE A 208 -8.90 -7.93 -16.28
CA PHE A 208 -7.64 -7.56 -16.90
C PHE A 208 -7.71 -7.72 -18.43
N ARG A 209 -8.24 -8.85 -18.91
CA ARG A 209 -8.40 -9.13 -20.33
C ARG A 209 -9.34 -8.12 -21.01
N ASN A 210 -10.48 -7.84 -20.41
CA ASN A 210 -11.46 -6.90 -20.97
C ASN A 210 -10.91 -5.46 -20.98
N GLY A 211 -10.26 -5.03 -19.90
CA GLY A 211 -9.59 -3.72 -19.83
C GLY A 211 -8.49 -3.58 -20.88
N SER A 212 -7.71 -4.64 -21.10
CA SER A 212 -6.66 -4.67 -22.13
C SER A 212 -7.22 -4.58 -23.55
N GLN A 213 -8.36 -5.21 -23.84
CA GLN A 213 -9.05 -5.08 -25.12
C GLN A 213 -9.52 -3.64 -25.36
N LEU A 214 -10.15 -3.01 -24.37
CA LEU A 214 -10.61 -1.62 -24.46
C LEU A 214 -9.43 -0.65 -24.61
N LEU A 215 -8.35 -0.88 -23.89
CA LEU A 215 -7.14 -0.06 -24.01
C LEU A 215 -6.54 -0.18 -25.41
N SER A 216 -6.41 -1.39 -25.95
CA SER A 216 -5.94 -1.62 -27.32
C SER A 216 -6.81 -0.88 -28.34
N GLN A 217 -8.14 -0.90 -28.18
CA GLN A 217 -9.06 -0.15 -29.03
C GLN A 217 -8.91 1.37 -28.88
N ALA A 218 -8.74 1.88 -27.65
CA ALA A 218 -8.56 3.30 -27.39
C ALA A 218 -7.27 3.83 -28.04
N LEU A 219 -6.21 3.02 -28.05
CA LEU A 219 -4.94 3.36 -28.71
C LEU A 219 -5.06 3.41 -30.24
N VAL A 220 -5.93 2.60 -30.84
CA VAL A 220 -6.19 2.57 -32.29
C VAL A 220 -7.10 3.73 -32.74
N THR A 221 -8.15 4.03 -31.97
CA THR A 221 -9.31 4.81 -32.45
C THR A 221 -9.16 6.33 -32.34
N LEU A 222 -8.13 6.84 -31.65
CA LEU A 222 -7.81 8.28 -31.55
C LEU A 222 -8.96 9.18 -31.09
N SER A 223 -9.95 8.62 -30.38
CA SER A 223 -11.03 9.40 -29.76
C SER A 223 -10.44 10.43 -28.78
N PRO A 224 -11.06 11.62 -28.58
CA PRO A 224 -10.59 12.62 -27.62
C PRO A 224 -10.27 11.92 -26.30
N THR A 225 -8.97 11.87 -26.02
CA THR A 225 -8.47 10.88 -25.07
C THR A 225 -8.77 11.41 -23.69
N ASN A 226 -9.65 10.72 -22.96
CA ASN A 226 -9.84 11.01 -21.55
C ASN A 226 -8.52 10.68 -20.84
N HIS A 227 -7.66 11.69 -20.68
CA HIS A 227 -6.30 11.55 -20.15
C HIS A 227 -6.34 11.01 -18.72
N VAL A 228 -7.34 11.43 -17.92
CA VAL A 228 -7.54 10.91 -16.56
C VAL A 228 -7.78 9.41 -16.60
N ALA A 229 -8.70 8.93 -17.44
CA ALA A 229 -8.98 7.50 -17.57
C ALA A 229 -7.76 6.73 -18.05
N MET A 230 -7.03 7.25 -19.06
CA MET A 230 -5.82 6.60 -19.56
C MET A 230 -4.75 6.46 -18.47
N MET A 231 -4.44 7.55 -17.78
CA MET A 231 -3.42 7.55 -16.74
C MET A 231 -3.86 6.70 -15.54
N LEU A 232 -5.15 6.66 -15.19
CA LEU A 232 -5.66 5.74 -14.18
C LEU A 232 -5.49 4.27 -14.59
N SER A 233 -5.79 3.93 -15.85
CA SER A 233 -5.54 2.59 -16.37
C SER A 233 -4.06 2.21 -16.24
N PHE A 234 -3.13 3.09 -16.58
CA PHE A 234 -1.70 2.87 -16.37
C PHE A 234 -1.32 2.68 -14.89
N LEU A 235 -1.90 3.48 -13.99
CA LEU A 235 -1.67 3.32 -12.55
C LEU A 235 -2.14 1.95 -12.06
N TYR A 236 -3.35 1.52 -12.43
CA TYR A 236 -3.87 0.22 -12.01
C TYR A 236 -3.12 -0.95 -12.66
N LEU A 237 -2.61 -0.79 -13.89
CA LEU A 237 -1.70 -1.75 -14.50
C LEU A 237 -0.41 -1.92 -13.70
N TYR A 238 0.22 -0.82 -13.24
CA TYR A 238 1.37 -0.91 -12.34
C TYR A 238 1.03 -1.70 -11.09
N MET A 239 -0.04 -1.31 -10.41
CA MET A 239 -0.45 -1.93 -9.15
C MET A 239 -0.79 -3.42 -9.34
N PHE A 240 -1.37 -3.79 -10.47
CA PHE A 240 -1.67 -5.19 -10.81
C PHE A 240 -0.39 -6.01 -11.06
N TRP A 241 0.53 -5.50 -11.90
CA TRP A 241 1.73 -6.23 -12.30
C TRP A 241 2.78 -6.33 -11.20
N MET A 242 2.86 -5.32 -10.33
CA MET A 242 3.75 -5.34 -9.16
C MET A 242 3.44 -6.45 -8.16
N ARG A 243 2.26 -7.09 -8.25
CA ARG A 243 1.81 -8.18 -7.39
C ARG A 243 2.05 -9.58 -7.96
N ARG A 244 2.62 -9.70 -9.17
CA ARG A 244 2.85 -11.00 -9.79
C ARG A 244 4.08 -11.68 -9.20
N ASP A 245 3.97 -12.98 -9.00
CA ASP A 245 5.08 -13.86 -8.65
C ASP A 245 5.14 -15.02 -9.66
N PRO A 246 6.22 -15.14 -10.46
CA PRO A 246 7.39 -14.25 -10.50
C PRO A 246 7.03 -12.83 -10.99
N LEU A 247 7.90 -11.86 -10.67
CA LEU A 247 7.73 -10.47 -11.09
C LEU A 247 7.89 -10.34 -12.62
N GLU A 248 6.91 -9.75 -13.28
CA GLU A 248 6.86 -9.57 -14.74
C GLU A 248 7.64 -8.34 -15.19
N VAL A 249 8.96 -8.48 -15.24
CA VAL A 249 9.89 -7.35 -15.41
C VAL A 249 9.81 -6.68 -16.77
N GLU A 250 9.71 -7.45 -17.85
CA GLU A 250 9.59 -6.92 -19.20
C GLU A 250 8.30 -6.09 -19.33
N ARG A 251 7.18 -6.57 -18.78
CA ARG A 251 5.89 -5.87 -18.79
C ARG A 251 5.96 -4.53 -18.05
N LEU A 252 6.59 -4.50 -16.87
CA LEU A 252 6.74 -3.26 -16.11
C LEU A 252 7.68 -2.26 -16.81
N ARG A 253 8.73 -2.73 -17.50
CA ARG A 253 9.62 -1.86 -18.31
C ARG A 253 8.89 -1.26 -19.52
N GLU A 254 8.14 -2.09 -20.24
CA GLU A 254 7.29 -1.65 -21.34
C GLU A 254 6.28 -0.61 -20.83
N LEU A 255 5.64 -0.85 -19.68
CA LEU A 255 4.65 0.06 -19.09
C LEU A 255 5.26 1.42 -18.76
N SER A 256 6.44 1.41 -18.14
CA SER A 256 7.21 2.63 -17.82
C SER A 256 7.52 3.44 -19.08
N THR A 257 7.92 2.77 -20.15
CA THR A 257 8.26 3.44 -21.43
C THR A 257 7.00 3.96 -22.14
N SER A 258 5.91 3.19 -22.12
CA SER A 258 4.63 3.62 -22.69
C SER A 258 4.05 4.84 -21.97
N ILE A 259 4.12 4.88 -20.65
CA ILE A 259 3.70 6.05 -19.88
C ILE A 259 4.53 7.27 -20.23
N LEU A 260 5.85 7.11 -20.34
CA LEU A 260 6.73 8.19 -20.78
C LEU A 260 6.34 8.70 -22.18
N ALA A 261 6.14 7.80 -23.13
CA ALA A 261 5.71 8.15 -24.48
C ALA A 261 4.36 8.88 -24.48
N TYR A 262 3.39 8.41 -23.69
CA TYR A 262 2.08 9.05 -23.58
C TYR A 262 2.17 10.46 -22.97
N VAL A 263 2.86 10.59 -21.83
CA VAL A 263 3.02 11.88 -21.13
C VAL A 263 3.73 12.90 -22.01
N THR A 264 4.76 12.50 -22.74
CA THR A 264 5.51 13.40 -23.63
C THR A 264 4.73 13.77 -24.89
N THR A 265 4.06 12.80 -25.52
CA THR A 265 3.22 13.04 -26.71
C THR A 265 2.12 14.05 -26.45
N PHE A 266 1.45 13.95 -25.30
CA PHE A 266 0.36 14.85 -24.91
C PHE A 266 0.81 16.00 -24.01
N SER A 267 2.11 16.14 -23.74
CA SER A 267 2.69 17.19 -22.88
C SER A 267 2.01 17.31 -21.51
N LEU A 268 1.59 16.18 -20.93
CA LEU A 268 0.77 16.19 -19.70
C LEU A 268 1.51 16.77 -18.51
N ASP A 269 2.84 16.61 -18.46
CA ASP A 269 3.69 17.21 -17.43
C ASP A 269 3.65 18.74 -17.50
N GLU A 270 3.66 19.33 -18.71
CA GLU A 270 3.56 20.77 -18.90
C GLU A 270 2.16 21.30 -18.60
N VAL A 271 1.12 20.60 -19.07
CA VAL A 271 -0.28 20.94 -18.76
C VAL A 271 -0.49 20.99 -17.24
N CYS A 272 0.02 19.99 -16.52
CA CYS A 272 -0.08 19.95 -15.06
C CYS A 272 0.77 21.05 -14.39
N ALA A 273 2.03 21.23 -14.81
CA ALA A 273 2.93 22.20 -14.18
C ALA A 273 2.51 23.67 -14.36
N ASN A 274 1.83 23.99 -15.47
CA ASN A 274 1.40 25.34 -15.80
C ASN A 274 -0.03 25.67 -15.29
N SER A 275 -0.70 24.72 -14.63
CA SER A 275 -2.08 24.87 -14.15
C SER A 275 -2.18 25.51 -12.76
N SER A 276 -1.38 26.54 -12.46
CA SER A 276 -1.24 27.14 -11.12
C SER A 276 -2.52 27.80 -10.56
N GLY A 277 -3.56 28.00 -11.38
CA GLY A 277 -4.87 28.52 -10.96
C GLY A 277 -5.96 27.46 -10.76
N SER A 278 -5.67 26.19 -11.02
CA SER A 278 -6.64 25.10 -10.95
C SER A 278 -6.86 24.63 -9.51
N THR A 279 -8.11 24.65 -9.06
CA THR A 279 -8.51 24.20 -7.71
C THR A 279 -9.47 23.01 -7.78
N GLY A 280 -9.77 22.40 -6.63
CA GLY A 280 -10.73 21.30 -6.53
C GLY A 280 -10.36 20.05 -7.31
N THR A 281 -11.36 19.35 -7.87
CA THR A 281 -11.19 18.12 -8.67
C THR A 281 -11.07 18.39 -10.18
N SER A 282 -10.53 19.55 -10.55
CA SER A 282 -10.26 19.86 -11.97
C SER A 282 -9.32 18.82 -12.60
N GLU A 283 -9.42 18.67 -13.92
CA GLU A 283 -8.66 17.67 -14.65
C GLU A 283 -7.13 17.76 -14.41
N PRO A 284 -6.48 18.94 -14.43
CA PRO A 284 -5.05 19.04 -14.17
C PRO A 284 -4.64 18.67 -12.75
N VAL A 285 -5.51 18.94 -11.75
CA VAL A 285 -5.26 18.56 -10.36
C VAL A 285 -5.30 17.04 -10.21
N THR A 286 -6.32 16.42 -10.80
CA THR A 286 -6.49 14.95 -10.80
C THR A 286 -5.34 14.27 -11.54
N LEU A 287 -4.98 14.76 -12.73
CA LEU A 287 -3.83 14.27 -13.50
C LEU A 287 -2.52 14.41 -12.71
N SER A 288 -2.28 15.56 -12.08
CA SER A 288 -1.10 15.77 -11.24
C SER A 288 -1.00 14.75 -10.10
N ARG A 289 -2.14 14.41 -9.49
CA ARG A 289 -2.23 13.38 -8.46
C ARG A 289 -1.90 12.00 -9.01
N ILE A 290 -2.47 11.63 -10.15
CA ILE A 290 -2.21 10.33 -10.80
C ILE A 290 -0.73 10.23 -11.21
N LEU A 291 -0.17 11.25 -11.86
CA LEU A 291 1.24 11.31 -12.25
C LEU A 291 2.17 11.16 -11.05
N THR A 292 1.84 11.76 -9.91
CA THR A 292 2.62 11.61 -8.67
C THR A 292 2.62 10.16 -8.16
N TYR A 293 1.48 9.47 -8.23
CA TYR A 293 1.37 8.06 -7.84
C TYR A 293 2.08 7.13 -8.83
N ILE A 294 1.97 7.40 -10.13
CA ILE A 294 2.68 6.65 -11.17
C ILE A 294 4.19 6.84 -11.01
N TYR A 295 4.66 8.06 -10.75
CA TYR A 295 6.06 8.33 -10.45
C TYR A 295 6.53 7.50 -9.23
N ASP A 296 5.76 7.47 -8.15
CA ASP A 296 6.09 6.66 -6.97
C ASP A 296 6.19 5.16 -7.30
N ARG A 297 5.24 4.62 -8.08
CA ARG A 297 5.23 3.21 -8.52
C ARG A 297 6.39 2.90 -9.46
N ASP A 298 6.70 3.79 -10.39
CA ASP A 298 7.79 3.60 -11.34
C ASP A 298 9.17 3.69 -10.67
N VAL A 299 9.36 4.60 -9.70
CA VAL A 299 10.56 4.64 -8.84
C VAL A 299 10.71 3.33 -8.07
N PHE A 300 9.62 2.81 -7.50
CA PHE A 300 9.63 1.54 -6.78
C PHE A 300 10.04 0.37 -7.71
N CYS A 301 9.45 0.28 -8.90
CA CYS A 301 9.84 -0.70 -9.92
C CYS A 301 11.31 -0.57 -10.34
N GLY A 302 11.84 0.66 -10.34
CA GLY A 302 13.26 0.94 -10.58
C GLY A 302 14.21 0.23 -9.60
N PHE A 303 13.81 0.06 -8.33
CA PHE A 303 14.58 -0.73 -7.36
C PHE A 303 14.69 -2.21 -7.80
N PHE A 304 13.62 -2.73 -8.42
CA PHE A 304 13.55 -4.09 -8.94
C PHE A 304 14.07 -4.24 -10.38
N GLY A 305 14.69 -3.19 -10.93
CA GLY A 305 15.23 -3.21 -12.30
C GLY A 305 14.16 -3.30 -13.39
N CYS A 306 12.89 -3.00 -13.08
CA CYS A 306 11.74 -3.19 -13.97
C CYS A 306 10.95 -1.91 -14.27
N GLY A 307 11.51 -0.74 -13.99
CA GLY A 307 10.87 0.54 -14.30
C GLY A 307 11.90 1.66 -14.48
N ALA A 308 11.52 2.85 -14.05
CA ALA A 308 12.32 4.08 -13.99
C ALA A 308 12.51 4.85 -15.30
N ALA A 309 11.96 4.44 -16.45
CA ALA A 309 12.03 5.27 -17.66
C ALA A 309 11.25 6.58 -17.46
N PHE A 310 9.99 6.49 -17.02
CA PHE A 310 9.19 7.66 -16.68
C PHE A 310 9.76 8.42 -15.48
N ALA A 311 10.16 7.73 -14.42
CA ALA A 311 10.72 8.36 -13.23
C ALA A 311 12.05 9.09 -13.50
N ALA A 312 12.90 8.57 -14.39
CA ALA A 312 14.14 9.23 -14.80
C ALA A 312 13.84 10.53 -15.55
N TYR A 313 12.90 10.51 -16.49
CA TYR A 313 12.45 11.71 -17.19
C TYR A 313 11.92 12.78 -16.22
N VAL A 314 10.99 12.40 -15.34
CA VAL A 314 10.43 13.33 -14.34
C VAL A 314 11.51 13.83 -13.37
N SER A 315 12.49 12.99 -13.04
CA SER A 315 13.61 13.37 -12.17
C SER A 315 14.58 14.35 -12.82
N GLN A 316 14.65 14.43 -14.16
CA GLN A 316 15.47 15.44 -14.84
C GLN A 316 14.79 16.83 -14.81
N LYS A 317 13.45 16.88 -14.74
CA LYS A 317 12.67 18.13 -14.68
C LYS A 317 12.28 18.50 -13.24
N HIS A 318 13.26 18.83 -12.40
CA HIS A 318 13.05 19.07 -10.96
C HIS A 318 11.96 20.11 -10.64
N GLU A 319 12.00 21.29 -11.27
CA GLU A 319 11.01 22.35 -11.05
C GLU A 319 9.60 21.93 -11.49
N THR A 320 9.49 21.35 -12.69
CA THR A 320 8.22 20.82 -13.23
C THR A 320 7.62 19.80 -12.28
N ARG A 321 8.42 18.82 -11.83
CA ARG A 321 8.01 17.82 -10.86
C ARG A 321 7.51 18.45 -9.56
N GLN A 322 8.19 19.48 -9.06
CA GLN A 322 7.79 20.17 -7.84
C GLN A 322 6.45 20.89 -8.01
N ARG A 323 6.22 21.59 -9.13
CA ARG A 323 4.93 22.24 -9.43
C ARG A 323 3.79 21.22 -9.54
N ILE A 324 4.01 20.11 -10.23
CA ILE A 324 3.03 19.00 -10.31
C ILE A 324 2.74 18.45 -8.92
N TRP A 325 3.76 18.21 -8.09
CA TRP A 325 3.56 17.72 -6.73
C TRP A 325 2.76 18.71 -5.88
N LEU A 326 3.05 20.00 -5.94
CA LEU A 326 2.29 21.05 -5.25
C LEU A 326 0.82 21.08 -5.72
N LEU A 327 0.58 21.07 -7.03
CA LEU A 327 -0.77 21.04 -7.59
C LEU A 327 -1.54 19.79 -7.13
N SER A 328 -0.87 18.64 -7.04
CA SER A 328 -1.47 17.39 -6.56
C SER A 328 -1.94 17.45 -5.08
N ARG A 329 -1.49 18.46 -4.32
CA ARG A 329 -1.87 18.72 -2.92
C ARG A 329 -3.01 19.73 -2.79
N MET A 330 -3.43 20.39 -3.87
CA MET A 330 -4.46 21.44 -3.86
C MET A 330 -5.91 21.00 -3.58
N PRO A 331 -6.38 19.76 -3.83
CA PRO A 331 -7.72 19.36 -3.38
C PRO A 331 -7.81 19.17 -1.85
N ILE A 332 -6.77 19.57 -1.12
CA ILE A 332 -6.32 18.93 0.12
C ILE A 332 -5.74 19.95 1.13
N LEU A 333 -5.64 21.25 0.80
CA LEU A 333 -5.21 22.33 1.71
C LEU A 333 -6.11 23.58 1.54
N PRO A 334 -6.62 24.18 2.63
CA PRO A 334 -7.04 25.58 2.61
C PRO A 334 -5.79 26.45 2.49
N ASP A 335 -5.86 27.41 1.57
CA ASP A 335 -4.97 28.55 1.32
C ASP A 335 -3.77 28.70 2.27
N GLN A 336 -2.64 28.10 1.91
CA GLN A 336 -1.32 28.53 2.38
C GLN A 336 -0.38 28.57 1.17
N THR A 337 -0.22 29.79 0.66
CA THR A 337 0.82 30.18 -0.28
C THR A 337 2.16 30.18 0.44
N GLU A 338 2.76 28.99 0.60
CA GLU A 338 4.19 28.93 0.89
C GLU A 338 4.97 28.82 -0.42
N THR A 339 5.81 29.81 -0.65
CA THR A 339 6.83 29.85 -1.70
C THR A 339 7.96 28.88 -1.36
N TRP A 340 8.08 27.77 -2.10
CA TRP A 340 9.11 26.76 -1.86
C TRP A 340 10.19 26.75 -2.95
N PHE A 341 11.41 27.09 -2.50
CA PHE A 341 12.76 26.86 -3.07
C PHE A 341 13.04 27.24 -4.52
N SER A 342 13.92 28.23 -4.68
CA SER A 342 14.88 28.31 -5.77
C SER A 342 16.18 27.69 -5.28
N GLN A 343 16.74 26.70 -6.00
CA GLN A 343 18.17 26.39 -5.83
C GLN A 343 18.80 25.62 -6.99
N SER A 344 20.02 26.08 -7.26
CA SER A 344 20.95 25.76 -8.35
C SER A 344 21.69 24.44 -8.18
N GLU A 345 22.07 23.86 -9.32
CA GLU A 345 22.80 22.60 -9.50
C GLU A 345 24.25 22.62 -8.96
N LEU A 346 24.68 21.52 -8.33
CA LEU A 346 26.08 21.05 -8.32
C LEU A 346 26.18 19.55 -7.92
N ALA A 347 27.18 18.87 -8.48
CA ALA A 347 27.25 17.42 -8.68
C ALA A 347 27.31 16.54 -7.41
N VAL A 348 26.62 15.38 -7.49
CA VAL A 348 26.58 14.15 -6.65
C VAL A 348 26.76 14.29 -5.13
N LEU A 349 27.86 14.87 -4.63
CA LEU A 349 28.02 15.21 -3.21
C LEU A 349 26.96 16.25 -2.78
N GLY A 350 26.67 17.22 -3.65
CA GLY A 350 25.61 18.20 -3.46
C GLY A 350 24.23 17.53 -3.35
N LYS A 351 23.95 16.54 -4.21
CA LYS A 351 22.69 15.79 -4.19
C LYS A 351 22.49 14.98 -2.90
N TRP A 352 23.55 14.39 -2.34
CA TRP A 352 23.43 13.68 -1.06
C TRP A 352 23.11 14.65 0.10
N VAL A 353 23.83 15.77 0.17
CA VAL A 353 23.57 16.80 1.20
C VAL A 353 22.15 17.34 1.04
N GLU A 354 21.71 17.56 -0.19
CA GLU A 354 20.36 18.02 -0.51
C GLU A 354 19.29 17.00 -0.08
N ILE A 355 19.45 15.71 -0.41
CA ILE A 355 18.49 14.67 -0.01
C ILE A 355 18.48 14.51 1.51
N ARG A 356 19.65 14.55 2.17
CA ARG A 356 19.72 14.48 3.63
C ARG A 356 19.03 15.68 4.28
N SER A 357 19.31 16.89 3.82
CA SER A 357 18.63 18.11 4.30
C SER A 357 17.12 18.03 4.10
N LYS A 358 16.64 17.45 2.98
CA LYS A 358 15.21 17.19 2.77
C LYS A 358 14.64 16.19 3.76
N LEU A 359 15.36 15.11 4.08
CA LEU A 359 14.93 14.15 5.10
C LEU A 359 14.88 14.79 6.50
N ASP A 360 15.88 15.60 6.86
CA ASP A 360 15.92 16.32 8.13
C ASP A 360 14.74 17.29 8.25
N LYS A 361 14.44 18.03 7.17
CA LYS A 361 13.27 18.90 7.09
C LYS A 361 11.95 18.13 7.20
N ILE A 362 11.81 16.99 6.52
CA ILE A 362 10.62 16.12 6.64
C ILE A 362 10.47 15.63 8.09
N ARG A 363 11.57 15.24 8.74
CA ARG A 363 11.56 14.81 10.15
C ARG A 363 11.08 15.92 11.07
N GLU A 364 11.53 17.15 10.86
CA GLU A 364 11.10 18.32 11.63
C GLU A 364 9.60 18.61 11.42
N GLU A 365 9.17 18.73 10.17
CA GLU A 365 7.78 19.05 9.83
C GLU A 365 6.78 17.98 10.24
N GLN A 366 7.20 16.72 10.22
CA GLN A 366 6.36 15.57 10.55
C GLN A 366 6.70 14.96 11.91
N ASN A 367 7.36 15.72 12.80
CA ASN A 367 7.82 15.24 14.11
C ASN A 367 6.70 14.62 14.97
N PHE A 368 5.46 15.06 14.77
CA PHE A 368 4.29 14.48 15.45
C PHE A 368 4.08 12.99 15.12
N LEU A 369 4.41 12.53 13.90
CA LEU A 369 4.31 11.11 13.53
C LEU A 369 5.33 10.25 14.29
N PHE A 370 6.55 10.76 14.46
CA PHE A 370 7.62 10.09 15.19
C PHE A 370 7.29 10.02 16.68
N THR A 371 6.80 11.12 17.26
CA THR A 371 6.32 11.13 18.64
C THR A 371 5.20 10.11 18.84
N LEU A 372 4.21 10.08 17.96
CA LEU A 372 3.10 9.13 18.03
C LEU A 372 3.56 7.66 17.92
N SER A 373 4.55 7.38 17.08
CA SER A 373 5.15 6.04 16.95
C SER A 373 5.85 5.60 18.24
N ARG A 374 6.57 6.51 18.90
CA ARG A 374 7.27 6.23 20.16
C ARG A 374 6.29 6.06 21.32
N ASP A 375 5.26 6.89 21.39
CA ASP A 375 4.24 6.84 22.44
C ASP A 375 3.41 5.55 22.36
N CYS A 376 3.24 4.98 21.16
CA CYS A 376 2.64 3.65 20.98
C CYS A 376 3.40 2.54 21.72
N ALA A 377 4.73 2.66 21.85
CA ALA A 377 5.53 1.69 22.59
C ALA A 377 5.32 1.82 24.11
N GLN A 378 4.83 2.98 24.58
CA GLN A 378 4.73 3.34 26.00
C GLN A 378 3.28 3.33 26.53
N HIS A 379 2.29 3.54 25.67
CA HIS A 379 0.89 3.71 26.02
C HIS A 379 -0.03 2.78 25.21
N SER A 380 -1.16 2.36 25.79
CA SER A 380 -2.15 1.46 25.13
C SER A 380 -2.98 2.13 24.01
N THR A 381 -2.63 3.34 23.58
CA THR A 381 -3.29 4.02 22.47
C THR A 381 -2.77 3.48 21.14
N LYS A 382 -3.67 2.93 20.31
CA LYS A 382 -3.32 2.44 18.97
C LYS A 382 -3.16 3.61 18.00
N PRO A 383 -1.95 3.89 17.48
CA PRO A 383 -1.75 4.94 16.49
C PRO A 383 -2.37 4.54 15.14
N PRO A 384 -2.66 5.50 14.24
CA PRO A 384 -3.12 5.19 12.89
C PRO A 384 -2.07 4.35 12.15
N LEU A 385 -2.52 3.30 11.45
CA LEU A 385 -1.65 2.38 10.69
C LEU A 385 -0.64 3.15 9.83
N MET A 386 -1.10 4.14 9.08
CA MET A 386 -0.26 4.88 8.14
C MET A 386 0.75 5.81 8.80
N ALA A 387 0.57 6.17 10.07
CA ALA A 387 1.60 6.88 10.82
C ALA A 387 2.82 5.98 11.07
N LEU A 388 2.58 4.76 11.56
CA LEU A 388 3.64 3.79 11.81
C LEU A 388 4.33 3.32 10.52
N VAL A 389 3.54 3.10 9.46
CA VAL A 389 4.07 2.77 8.13
C VAL A 389 4.98 3.88 7.61
N ALA A 390 4.58 5.14 7.73
CA ALA A 390 5.39 6.28 7.29
C ALA A 390 6.72 6.38 8.05
N VAL A 391 6.70 6.22 9.38
CA VAL A 391 7.92 6.20 10.21
C VAL A 391 8.84 5.04 9.84
N THR A 392 8.28 3.84 9.61
CA THR A 392 9.05 2.67 9.17
C THR A 392 9.74 2.92 7.83
N ILE A 393 9.02 3.48 6.85
CA ILE A 393 9.58 3.84 5.53
C ILE A 393 10.65 4.92 5.67
N PHE A 394 10.44 5.92 6.51
CA PHE A 394 11.39 7.01 6.72
C PHE A 394 12.75 6.48 7.17
N HIS A 395 12.78 5.63 8.19
CA HIS A 395 14.03 5.06 8.68
C HIS A 395 14.68 4.11 7.67
N ALA A 396 13.88 3.38 6.87
CA ALA A 396 14.41 2.59 5.76
C ALA A 396 15.09 3.49 4.71
N LEU A 397 14.55 4.67 4.42
CA LEU A 397 15.18 5.65 3.52
C LEU A 397 16.49 6.20 4.09
N GLU A 398 16.59 6.43 5.40
CA GLU A 398 17.85 6.85 6.03
C GLU A 398 18.96 5.81 5.85
N ILE A 399 18.64 4.54 6.12
CA ILE A 399 19.55 3.41 5.95
C ILE A 399 19.92 3.27 4.47
N TYR A 400 18.92 3.26 3.59
CA TYR A 400 19.11 3.10 2.15
C TYR A 400 19.98 4.22 1.56
N LEU A 401 19.73 5.48 1.92
CA LEU A 401 20.52 6.62 1.45
C LEU A 401 21.99 6.47 1.86
N TYR A 402 22.24 6.05 3.10
CA TYR A 402 23.60 5.84 3.60
C TYR A 402 24.30 4.69 2.85
N ARG A 403 23.64 3.54 2.73
CA ARG A 403 24.17 2.32 2.12
C ARG A 403 24.18 2.32 0.59
N SER A 404 23.51 3.27 -0.07
CA SER A 404 23.51 3.44 -1.53
C SER A 404 24.83 3.97 -2.12
N ARG A 405 25.81 4.26 -1.25
CA ARG A 405 27.15 4.75 -1.59
C ARG A 405 28.16 3.58 -1.60
N ASP A 406 29.44 3.88 -1.45
CA ASP A 406 30.54 2.88 -1.39
C ASP A 406 30.63 2.13 -0.05
N THR A 407 29.49 1.93 0.63
CA THR A 407 29.42 1.21 1.91
C THR A 407 28.56 -0.05 1.77
N PHE A 408 28.71 -0.99 2.71
CA PHE A 408 28.07 -2.29 2.60
C PHE A 408 26.95 -2.42 3.62
N PHE A 409 25.81 -2.98 3.22
CA PHE A 409 24.80 -3.40 4.18
C PHE A 409 25.35 -4.46 5.11
N GLY A 410 25.13 -4.26 6.41
CA GLY A 410 25.68 -5.14 7.44
C GLY A 410 27.20 -4.99 7.63
N GLU A 411 27.80 -3.88 7.20
CA GLU A 411 29.19 -3.55 7.53
C GLU A 411 29.34 -3.23 9.03
N THR A 412 30.44 -3.69 9.64
CA THR A 412 30.79 -3.38 11.03
C THR A 412 32.10 -2.57 11.13
N PRO A 413 32.19 -1.60 12.06
CA PRO A 413 31.14 -1.17 12.99
C PRO A 413 29.99 -0.42 12.29
N VAL A 414 28.77 -0.58 12.79
CA VAL A 414 27.61 0.14 12.27
C VAL A 414 27.66 1.59 12.80
N PRO A 415 27.50 2.62 11.95
CA PRO A 415 27.44 4.00 12.42
C PRO A 415 26.24 4.24 13.34
N ALA A 416 26.42 5.02 14.41
CA ALA A 416 25.39 5.23 15.43
C ALA A 416 24.05 5.73 14.88
N ASP A 417 24.07 6.60 13.86
CA ASP A 417 22.85 7.09 13.22
C ASP A 417 22.08 5.98 12.49
N ILE A 418 22.79 5.02 11.90
CA ILE A 418 22.21 3.89 11.17
C ILE A 418 21.72 2.82 12.14
N GLU A 419 22.46 2.58 13.22
CA GLU A 419 22.00 1.72 14.31
C GLU A 419 20.71 2.24 14.93
N ARG A 420 20.64 3.55 15.23
CA ARG A 420 19.40 4.19 15.71
C ARG A 420 18.27 4.06 14.69
N ALA A 421 18.52 4.36 13.42
CA ALA A 421 17.49 4.23 12.37
C ALA A 421 16.97 2.79 12.26
N LEU A 422 17.85 1.78 12.37
CA LEU A 422 17.45 0.38 12.35
C LEU A 422 16.59 0.01 13.57
N GLN A 423 16.96 0.46 14.77
CA GLN A 423 16.18 0.22 15.99
C GLN A 423 14.77 0.83 15.90
N GLU A 424 14.68 2.08 15.47
CA GLU A 424 13.40 2.78 15.29
C GLU A 424 12.56 2.14 14.18
N LEU A 425 13.18 1.71 13.08
CA LEU A 425 12.51 0.96 12.01
C LEU A 425 11.88 -0.33 12.55
N VAL A 426 12.66 -1.15 13.23
CA VAL A 426 12.19 -2.45 13.75
C VAL A 426 11.11 -2.25 14.82
N SER A 427 11.27 -1.26 15.70
CA SER A 427 10.26 -0.91 16.70
C SER A 427 8.95 -0.46 16.05
N ALA A 428 8.99 0.49 15.12
CA ALA A 428 7.80 0.96 14.41
C ALA A 428 7.14 -0.18 13.63
N ALA A 429 7.92 -1.02 12.94
CA ALA A 429 7.41 -2.17 12.22
C ALA A 429 6.72 -3.18 13.15
N TYR A 430 7.31 -3.48 14.32
CA TYR A 430 6.74 -4.40 15.31
C TYR A 430 5.35 -3.97 15.76
N HIS A 431 5.15 -2.67 15.97
CA HIS A 431 3.85 -2.11 16.31
C HIS A 431 2.90 -1.98 15.10
N THR A 432 3.43 -1.90 13.87
CA THR A 432 2.61 -1.74 12.65
C THR A 432 1.86 -3.03 12.29
N ILE A 433 2.56 -4.17 12.30
CA ILE A 433 2.02 -5.46 11.84
C ILE A 433 0.69 -5.86 12.51
N PRO A 434 0.49 -5.74 13.83
CA PRO A 434 -0.78 -6.11 14.46
C PRO A 434 -1.92 -5.10 14.23
N VAL A 435 -1.65 -3.92 13.67
CA VAL A 435 -2.65 -2.84 13.55
C VAL A 435 -3.54 -3.01 12.31
N GLY A 436 -3.04 -3.59 11.23
CA GLY A 436 -3.82 -3.76 10.00
C GLY A 436 -3.13 -4.62 8.94
N PRO A 437 -3.75 -4.79 7.76
CA PRO A 437 -3.29 -5.75 6.77
C PRO A 437 -2.07 -5.23 5.97
N VAL A 438 -0.91 -5.24 6.63
CA VAL A 438 0.39 -4.78 6.10
C VAL A 438 0.88 -5.54 4.86
N GLN A 439 0.31 -6.71 4.57
CA GLN A 439 0.57 -7.47 3.34
C GLN A 439 0.15 -6.69 2.09
N LEU A 440 -0.81 -5.77 2.24
CA LEU A 440 -1.27 -4.91 1.16
C LEU A 440 -0.38 -3.67 0.96
N LEU A 441 0.70 -3.50 1.74
CA LEU A 441 1.53 -2.29 1.74
C LEU A 441 2.95 -2.58 1.25
N GLU A 442 3.15 -2.52 -0.06
CA GLU A 442 4.41 -2.87 -0.76
C GLU A 442 5.61 -2.05 -0.27
N ARG A 443 5.41 -0.74 -0.03
CA ARG A 443 6.45 0.15 0.51
C ARG A 443 6.85 -0.22 1.94
N PHE A 444 5.91 -0.72 2.75
CA PHE A 444 6.21 -1.21 4.10
C PHE A 444 7.00 -2.52 4.03
N GLN A 445 6.58 -3.45 3.17
CA GLN A 445 7.30 -4.70 2.91
C GLN A 445 8.74 -4.44 2.41
N TRP A 446 8.93 -3.42 1.57
CA TRP A 446 10.27 -2.96 1.16
C TRP A 446 11.08 -2.36 2.31
N ALA A 447 10.45 -1.64 3.24
CA ALA A 447 11.15 -1.13 4.43
C ALA A 447 11.66 -2.29 5.33
N LEU A 448 10.87 -3.37 5.46
CA LEU A 448 11.29 -4.60 6.12
C LEU A 448 12.47 -5.26 5.40
N LEU A 449 12.45 -5.33 4.07
CA LEU A 449 13.59 -5.80 3.26
C LEU A 449 14.86 -5.01 3.62
N ILE A 450 14.82 -3.67 3.62
CA ILE A 450 15.98 -2.83 3.96
C ILE A 450 16.49 -3.10 5.38
N GLY A 451 15.59 -3.09 6.38
CA GLY A 451 15.96 -3.35 7.77
C GLY A 451 16.54 -4.76 7.98
N GLY A 452 15.98 -5.76 7.31
CA GLY A 452 16.44 -7.15 7.40
C GLY A 452 17.78 -7.40 6.69
N ILE A 453 18.06 -6.67 5.61
CA ILE A 453 19.39 -6.72 4.97
C ILE A 453 20.43 -6.03 5.86
N GLU A 454 20.07 -4.96 6.58
CA GLU A 454 21.01 -4.25 7.46
C GLU A 454 21.32 -5.03 8.76
N THR A 455 20.31 -5.65 9.39
CA THR A 455 20.46 -6.24 10.73
C THR A 455 21.47 -7.39 10.82
N HIS A 456 22.22 -7.44 11.92
CA HIS A 456 23.07 -8.56 12.33
C HIS A 456 22.38 -9.47 13.35
N ASP A 457 21.32 -9.00 14.00
CA ASP A 457 20.62 -9.74 15.03
C ASP A 457 19.84 -10.92 14.38
N PRO A 458 20.14 -12.18 14.73
CA PRO A 458 19.45 -13.34 14.18
C PRO A 458 17.96 -13.35 14.52
N VAL A 459 17.57 -12.88 15.71
CA VAL A 459 16.16 -12.81 16.14
C VAL A 459 15.39 -11.82 15.28
N TYR A 460 15.95 -10.61 15.08
CA TYR A 460 15.31 -9.63 14.20
C TYR A 460 15.28 -10.09 12.75
N ARG A 461 16.34 -10.73 12.25
CA ARG A 461 16.36 -11.29 10.90
C ARG A 461 15.27 -12.34 10.68
N ASP A 462 15.09 -13.26 11.63
CA ASP A 462 14.07 -14.32 11.53
C ASP A 462 12.66 -13.72 11.62
N TRP A 463 12.44 -12.77 12.52
CA TRP A 463 11.18 -12.08 12.67
C TRP A 463 10.82 -11.23 11.44
N ILE A 464 11.76 -10.44 10.92
CA ILE A 464 11.60 -9.64 9.69
C ILE A 464 11.28 -10.59 8.53
N SER A 465 12.04 -11.68 8.41
CA SER A 465 11.78 -12.70 7.41
C SER A 465 10.31 -13.16 7.49
N ALA A 466 9.86 -13.63 8.65
CA ALA A 466 8.48 -14.10 8.84
C ALA A 466 7.42 -13.01 8.56
N SER A 467 7.78 -11.74 8.69
CA SER A 467 6.91 -10.58 8.51
C SER A 467 6.79 -10.10 7.06
N ILE A 468 7.72 -10.50 6.18
CA ILE A 468 7.63 -10.21 4.75
C ILE A 468 6.68 -11.23 4.10
N SER A 469 5.50 -10.77 3.70
CA SER A 469 4.45 -11.60 3.10
C SER A 469 4.42 -11.53 1.57
N ASP A 470 4.97 -10.47 0.99
CA ASP A 470 5.03 -10.33 -0.47
C ASP A 470 6.07 -11.32 -1.04
N PRO A 471 5.67 -12.25 -1.92
CA PRO A 471 6.55 -13.34 -2.37
C PRO A 471 7.75 -12.83 -3.19
N VAL A 472 7.59 -11.77 -3.97
CA VAL A 472 8.68 -11.19 -4.76
C VAL A 472 9.71 -10.57 -3.83
N ILE A 473 9.26 -9.72 -2.90
CA ILE A 473 10.13 -9.07 -1.91
C ILE A 473 10.80 -10.10 -1.01
N LYS A 474 10.06 -11.14 -0.61
CA LYS A 474 10.56 -12.26 0.20
C LYS A 474 11.66 -13.04 -0.53
N GLY A 475 11.46 -13.34 -1.80
CA GLY A 475 12.47 -14.02 -2.61
C GLY A 475 13.76 -13.20 -2.72
N VAL A 476 13.62 -11.89 -2.98
CA VAL A 476 14.76 -10.95 -3.03
C VAL A 476 15.47 -10.89 -1.68
N TYR A 477 14.72 -10.77 -0.59
CA TYR A 477 15.26 -10.77 0.76
C TYR A 477 16.11 -12.00 1.04
N ASN A 478 15.57 -13.19 0.76
CA ASN A 478 16.29 -14.44 1.00
C ASN A 478 17.58 -14.51 0.18
N LEU A 479 17.53 -14.15 -1.11
CA LEU A 479 18.69 -14.14 -2.00
C LEU A 479 19.79 -13.20 -1.49
N VAL A 480 19.42 -11.97 -1.11
CA VAL A 480 20.34 -10.94 -0.63
C VAL A 480 20.94 -11.32 0.72
N VAL A 481 20.13 -11.82 1.66
CA VAL A 481 20.62 -12.25 2.98
C VAL A 481 21.58 -13.44 2.85
N SER A 482 21.27 -14.42 2.00
CA SER A 482 22.18 -15.54 1.71
C SER A 482 23.52 -15.04 1.16
N ALA A 483 23.50 -14.13 0.18
CA ALA A 483 24.73 -13.53 -0.34
C ALA A 483 25.50 -12.73 0.72
N LYS A 484 24.80 -11.96 1.56
CA LYS A 484 25.40 -11.21 2.68
C LYS A 484 26.12 -12.15 3.65
N THR A 485 25.51 -13.29 4.00
CA THR A 485 26.13 -14.24 4.95
C THR A 485 27.40 -14.90 4.43
N LEU A 486 27.61 -14.94 3.11
CA LEU A 486 28.83 -15.45 2.49
C LEU A 486 29.96 -14.41 2.44
N SER A 487 29.65 -13.12 2.69
CA SER A 487 30.61 -12.02 2.63
C SER A 487 30.89 -11.47 4.03
N ALA A 488 32.16 -11.52 4.43
CA ALA A 488 32.60 -10.94 5.71
C ALA A 488 32.44 -9.41 5.78
N LYS A 489 32.37 -8.73 4.64
CA LYS A 489 32.22 -7.26 4.55
C LYS A 489 30.77 -6.79 4.53
N GLY A 490 29.80 -7.70 4.45
CA GLY A 490 28.41 -7.37 4.12
C GLY A 490 28.16 -7.35 2.61
N ILE A 491 27.11 -6.67 2.15
CA ILE A 491 26.72 -6.63 0.73
C ILE A 491 26.55 -5.20 0.19
N SER A 492 27.16 -4.89 -0.96
CA SER A 492 27.03 -3.56 -1.59
C SER A 492 25.69 -3.42 -2.31
N MET A 493 25.23 -2.18 -2.51
CA MET A 493 24.03 -1.95 -3.32
C MET A 493 24.17 -2.39 -4.78
N GLU A 494 25.37 -2.38 -5.33
CA GLU A 494 25.64 -2.90 -6.67
C GLU A 494 25.34 -4.41 -6.74
N ALA A 495 25.85 -5.17 -5.76
CA ALA A 495 25.58 -6.61 -5.66
C ALA A 495 24.09 -6.88 -5.41
N VAL A 496 23.41 -6.07 -4.57
CA VAL A 496 21.96 -6.16 -4.39
C VAL A 496 21.23 -5.98 -5.73
N ARG A 497 21.56 -4.96 -6.51
CA ARG A 497 20.94 -4.72 -7.83
C ARG A 497 21.17 -5.86 -8.81
N GLU A 498 22.38 -6.44 -8.81
CA GLU A 498 22.70 -7.59 -9.65
C GLU A 498 21.85 -8.81 -9.27
N LEU A 499 21.73 -9.11 -7.98
CA LEU A 499 20.94 -10.22 -7.46
C LEU A 499 19.46 -10.06 -7.79
N VAL A 500 18.91 -8.86 -7.57
CA VAL A 500 17.53 -8.53 -7.92
C VAL A 500 17.29 -8.73 -9.42
N SER A 501 18.22 -8.27 -10.26
CA SER A 501 18.12 -8.42 -11.72
C SER A 501 18.22 -9.88 -12.20
N LYS A 502 18.94 -10.74 -11.46
CA LYS A 502 19.07 -12.17 -11.77
C LYS A 502 17.82 -12.95 -11.39
N GLN A 503 17.23 -12.64 -10.24
CA GLN A 503 15.98 -13.30 -9.80
C GLN A 503 14.82 -13.04 -10.76
N THR A 504 14.85 -11.90 -11.44
CA THR A 504 13.82 -11.51 -12.40
C THR A 504 14.01 -12.09 -13.80
N ARG A 505 15.09 -12.83 -14.07
CA ARG A 505 15.25 -13.53 -15.35
C ARG A 505 14.64 -14.93 -15.24
N PRO A 506 13.78 -15.36 -16.18
CA PRO A 506 13.34 -16.74 -16.22
C PRO A 506 14.56 -17.66 -16.41
N TYR A 507 14.63 -18.74 -15.62
CA TYR A 507 15.60 -19.80 -15.87
C TYR A 507 15.34 -20.37 -17.27
N HIS A 508 16.16 -19.98 -18.24
CA HIS A 508 16.29 -20.75 -19.47
C HIS A 508 16.94 -22.09 -19.09
N HIS A 509 16.12 -23.12 -18.92
CA HIS A 509 16.62 -24.48 -19.01
C HIS A 509 17.07 -24.69 -20.46
N ASN A 510 18.39 -24.80 -20.63
CA ASN A 510 18.99 -25.40 -21.82
C ASN A 510 18.70 -26.90 -21.86
#